data_AF-A0A969DP98-F1
#
_entry.id   AF-A0A969DP98-F1
#
_cell.length_a   1.000
_cell.length_b   1.000
_cell.length_c   1.000
_cell.angle_alpha   90.00
_cell.angle_beta   90.00
_cell.angle_gamma   90.00
#
_symmetry.space_group_name_H-M   'P 1'
#
loop_
_entity.id
_entity.type
_entity.pdbx_description
1 polymer ?
#
loop_
_entity_poly.entity_id
_entity_poly.type
_entity_poly.pdbx_seq_one_letter_code
_entity_poly.pdbx_strand_id
1 'polypeptide(L)'
;MAESKASVYFPGLNSLRFIAAFLVLVSHVEQFKGFWGYTNYYSHQAIHQIGDLAVTFFFVLSGFLITYLLFKEREQTRDISIRKFYVRRVLRIWPLYYLLVISCLYLLPQLDFLYPLGLKNEVYEAFWAKNVLYFLFLPQVVLFSLPRVLYLEPSWSIGVEEHFYLMWPVLVKYFRDFIRLMFVLLIIIYGLRAFGTFGIRWFDGGPMYEISLFIQQFFYFTRFQLMVIGGIGAYILFNNISGLLIFIYSKYTQWFAYLVLLICLFSGFEIKWVNHEFYGIFFLIVILNIASNKDSILKLEIRVFDYLGRISYGIYMYHEIAIGISIYLLSRVGLSYDDFFHLFPCTSLVLLSRSL
;
A
#
# COMPACT_ATOMS: atom_id res chain seq x y z
N MET A 1 -18.05 -13.59 -34.22
CA MET A 1 -17.06 -12.50 -34.11
C MET A 1 -16.86 -12.20 -32.63
N ALA A 2 -15.71 -12.58 -32.07
CA ALA A 2 -15.39 -12.24 -30.68
C ALA A 2 -15.04 -10.75 -30.65
N GLU A 3 -15.95 -9.91 -30.17
CA GLU A 3 -15.62 -8.53 -29.82
C GLU A 3 -14.39 -8.55 -28.92
N SER A 4 -13.34 -7.88 -29.37
CA SER A 4 -12.16 -7.57 -28.57
C SER A 4 -12.64 -7.03 -27.22
N LYS A 5 -12.37 -7.77 -26.13
CA LYS A 5 -12.64 -7.33 -24.76
C LYS A 5 -11.83 -6.07 -24.51
N ALA A 6 -12.46 -4.91 -24.71
CA ALA A 6 -11.83 -3.62 -24.43
C ALA A 6 -11.35 -3.62 -22.97
N SER A 7 -10.03 -3.57 -22.78
CA SER A 7 -9.42 -3.49 -21.46
C SER A 7 -9.91 -2.21 -20.77
N VAL A 8 -10.38 -2.33 -19.53
CA VAL A 8 -10.72 -1.16 -18.71
C VAL A 8 -9.46 -0.34 -18.52
N TYR A 9 -9.48 0.88 -19.05
CA TYR A 9 -8.44 1.86 -18.83
C TYR A 9 -9.02 3.06 -18.10
N PHE A 10 -8.40 3.43 -16.99
CA PHE A 10 -8.72 4.63 -16.23
C PHE A 10 -7.57 5.62 -16.40
N PRO A 11 -7.79 6.77 -17.08
CA PRO A 11 -6.75 7.77 -17.26
C PRO A 11 -6.26 8.31 -15.91
N GLY A 12 -5.00 8.75 -15.86
CA GLY A 12 -4.40 9.38 -14.67
C GLY A 12 -4.10 8.46 -13.47
N LEU A 13 -4.66 7.25 -13.41
CA LEU A 13 -4.40 6.35 -12.27
C LEU A 13 -2.95 5.86 -12.18
N ASN A 14 -2.27 5.65 -13.32
CA ASN A 14 -0.85 5.31 -13.29
C ASN A 14 -0.02 6.46 -12.69
N SER A 15 -0.31 7.69 -13.06
CA SER A 15 0.37 8.86 -12.51
C SER A 15 0.18 8.98 -10.99
N LEU A 16 -1.03 8.71 -10.47
CA LEU A 16 -1.26 8.66 -9.03
C LEU A 16 -0.47 7.55 -8.34
N ARG A 17 -0.39 6.35 -8.93
CA ARG A 17 0.44 5.26 -8.40
C ARG A 17 1.92 5.65 -8.34
N PHE A 18 2.40 6.35 -9.36
CA PHE A 18 3.77 6.85 -9.35
C PHE A 18 3.99 7.85 -8.21
N ILE A 19 3.11 8.85 -8.07
CA ILE A 19 3.20 9.84 -6.99
C ILE A 19 3.20 9.16 -5.62
N ALA A 20 2.31 8.20 -5.39
CA ALA A 20 2.28 7.45 -4.14
C ALA A 20 3.56 6.63 -3.90
N ALA A 21 4.04 5.88 -4.90
CA ALA A 21 5.30 5.12 -4.80
C ALA A 21 6.51 6.04 -4.55
N PHE A 22 6.52 7.22 -5.16
CA PHE A 22 7.54 8.24 -4.96
C PHE A 22 7.51 8.77 -3.52
N LEU A 23 6.34 9.06 -2.96
CA LEU A 23 6.21 9.51 -1.57
C LEU A 23 6.69 8.45 -0.57
N VAL A 24 6.41 7.17 -0.83
CA VAL A 24 6.97 6.05 -0.06
C VAL A 24 8.50 6.08 -0.13
N LEU A 25 9.06 6.21 -1.33
CA LEU A 25 10.51 6.28 -1.53
C LEU A 25 11.14 7.44 -0.74
N VAL A 26 10.55 8.63 -0.77
CA VAL A 26 11.05 9.80 -0.01
C VAL A 26 11.08 9.53 1.49
N SER A 27 10.01 8.93 2.04
CA SER A 27 9.94 8.59 3.47
C SER A 27 11.03 7.59 3.88
N HIS A 28 11.20 6.52 3.09
CA HIS A 28 12.19 5.47 3.39
C HIS A 28 13.63 5.94 3.14
N VAL A 29 13.87 6.87 2.21
CA VAL A 29 15.20 7.51 2.07
C VAL A 29 15.63 8.12 3.40
N GLU A 30 14.76 8.92 4.04
CA GLU A 30 15.07 9.54 5.33
C GLU A 30 15.14 8.51 6.47
N GLN A 31 14.30 7.48 6.45
CA GLN A 31 14.37 6.38 7.43
C GLN A 31 15.72 5.65 7.36
N PHE A 32 16.17 5.30 6.15
CA PHE A 32 17.41 4.58 5.92
C PHE A 32 18.64 5.42 6.27
N LYS A 33 18.61 6.74 6.04
CA LYS A 33 19.67 7.62 6.58
C LYS A 33 19.82 7.45 8.09
N GLY A 34 18.71 7.36 8.83
CA GLY A 34 18.71 7.07 10.26
C GLY A 34 19.33 5.71 10.63
N PHE A 35 19.02 4.64 9.90
CA PHE A 35 19.61 3.31 10.14
C PHE A 35 21.13 3.28 10.00
N TRP A 36 21.68 4.14 9.15
CA TRP A 36 23.11 4.26 8.92
C TRP A 36 23.78 5.36 9.76
N GLY A 37 23.06 5.96 10.71
CA GLY A 37 23.59 6.96 11.64
C GLY A 37 23.75 8.36 11.05
N TYR A 38 23.12 8.65 9.90
CA TYR A 38 23.20 9.94 9.21
C TYR A 38 22.13 10.93 9.65
N THR A 39 22.37 12.21 9.33
CA THR A 39 21.37 13.26 9.55
C THR A 39 20.13 12.98 8.72
N ASN A 40 18.96 13.03 9.33
CA ASN A 40 17.71 12.68 8.67
C ASN A 40 16.54 13.48 9.22
N TYR A 41 15.48 13.51 8.43
CA TYR A 41 14.22 14.16 8.74
C TYR A 41 13.08 13.14 8.94
N TYR A 42 13.39 11.86 9.20
CA TYR A 42 12.36 10.83 9.35
C TYR A 42 11.43 11.10 10.54
N SER A 43 11.95 11.71 11.61
CA SER A 43 11.17 12.14 12.76
C SER A 43 10.27 13.36 12.49
N HIS A 44 10.49 14.08 11.38
CA HIS A 44 9.62 15.18 10.97
C HIS A 44 8.25 14.62 10.58
N GLN A 45 7.20 15.12 11.22
CA GLN A 45 5.84 14.59 11.13
C GLN A 45 5.36 14.39 9.68
N ALA A 46 5.60 15.38 8.81
CA ALA A 46 5.21 15.28 7.40
C ALA A 46 5.95 14.15 6.63
N ILE A 47 7.23 13.90 6.92
CA ILE A 47 8.04 12.88 6.23
C ILE A 47 7.65 11.47 6.69
N HIS A 48 7.37 11.29 7.97
CA HIS A 48 6.85 10.03 8.48
C HIS A 48 5.46 9.73 7.89
N GLN A 49 4.58 10.74 7.84
CA GLN A 49 3.19 10.54 7.43
C GLN A 49 3.02 10.31 5.92
N ILE A 50 3.86 10.88 5.04
CA ILE A 50 3.73 10.67 3.59
C ILE A 50 3.80 9.18 3.19
N GLY A 51 4.62 8.37 3.88
CA GLY A 51 4.74 6.94 3.61
C GLY A 51 3.45 6.18 3.99
N ASP A 52 2.94 6.44 5.19
CA ASP A 52 1.70 5.83 5.69
C ASP A 52 0.47 6.21 4.85
N LEU A 53 0.37 7.48 4.45
CA LEU A 53 -0.70 7.99 3.61
C LEU A 53 -0.63 7.44 2.19
N ALA A 54 0.57 7.27 1.63
CA ALA A 54 0.74 6.66 0.32
C ALA A 54 0.29 5.19 0.31
N VAL A 55 0.57 4.41 1.36
CA VAL A 55 0.06 3.04 1.50
C VAL A 55 -1.46 3.03 1.70
N THR A 56 -1.99 3.95 2.50
CA THR A 56 -3.44 4.16 2.65
C THR A 56 -4.11 4.41 1.29
N PHE A 57 -3.52 5.26 0.45
CA PHE A 57 -3.97 5.48 -0.92
C PHE A 57 -3.94 4.20 -1.76
N PHE A 58 -2.84 3.42 -1.72
CA PHE A 58 -2.75 2.16 -2.46
C PHE A 58 -3.84 1.17 -2.07
N PHE A 59 -4.18 1.04 -0.79
CA PHE A 59 -5.27 0.16 -0.35
C PHE A 59 -6.64 0.60 -0.86
N VAL A 60 -6.96 1.91 -0.81
CA VAL A 60 -8.21 2.42 -1.40
C VAL A 60 -8.24 2.18 -2.91
N LEU A 61 -7.14 2.47 -3.60
CA LEU A 61 -7.03 2.25 -5.04
C LEU A 61 -7.16 0.77 -5.42
N SER A 62 -6.54 -0.12 -4.65
CA SER A 62 -6.60 -1.57 -4.82
C SER A 62 -8.04 -2.06 -4.73
N GLY A 63 -8.74 -1.69 -3.64
CA GLY A 63 -10.15 -2.01 -3.42
C GLY A 63 -11.08 -1.48 -4.52
N PHE A 64 -10.84 -0.25 -4.99
CA PHE A 64 -11.58 0.34 -6.11
C PHE A 64 -11.40 -0.48 -7.39
N LEU A 65 -10.16 -0.74 -7.80
CA LEU A 65 -9.86 -1.39 -9.06
C LEU A 65 -10.33 -2.83 -9.10
N ILE A 66 -10.04 -3.60 -8.05
CA ILE A 66 -10.43 -5.01 -8.02
C ILE A 66 -11.95 -5.14 -8.08
N THR A 67 -12.68 -4.35 -7.31
CA THR A 67 -14.14 -4.39 -7.27
C THR A 67 -14.74 -4.00 -8.61
N TYR A 68 -14.27 -2.89 -9.20
CA TYR A 68 -14.78 -2.43 -10.49
C TYR A 68 -14.54 -3.46 -11.60
N LEU A 69 -13.35 -4.06 -11.64
CA LEU A 69 -13.02 -5.10 -12.63
C LEU A 69 -13.87 -6.36 -12.46
N LEU A 70 -14.17 -6.76 -11.22
CA LEU A 70 -15.05 -7.89 -10.94
C LEU A 70 -16.50 -7.62 -11.36
N PHE A 71 -17.02 -6.41 -11.12
CA PHE A 71 -18.34 -6.02 -11.60
C PHE A 71 -18.42 -6.00 -13.12
N LYS A 72 -17.40 -5.47 -13.79
CA LYS A 72 -17.36 -5.48 -15.26
C LYS A 72 -17.20 -6.89 -15.83
N GLU A 73 -16.43 -7.76 -15.18
CA GLU A 73 -16.34 -9.18 -15.59
C GLU A 73 -17.71 -9.86 -15.48
N ARG A 74 -18.44 -9.62 -14.38
CA ARG A 74 -19.80 -10.12 -14.18
C ARG A 74 -20.78 -9.57 -15.22
N GLU A 75 -20.73 -8.28 -15.52
CA GLU A 75 -21.59 -7.67 -16.55
C GLU A 75 -21.37 -8.33 -17.91
N GLN A 76 -20.12 -8.52 -18.29
CA GLN A 76 -19.74 -9.09 -19.59
C GLN A 76 -19.99 -10.58 -19.71
N THR A 77 -19.81 -11.35 -18.63
CA THR A 77 -19.80 -12.83 -18.68
C THR A 77 -20.90 -13.49 -17.87
N ARG A 78 -21.74 -12.70 -17.18
CA ARG A 78 -22.75 -13.14 -16.21
C ARG A 78 -22.20 -13.92 -15.00
N ASP A 79 -20.87 -14.07 -14.89
CA ASP A 79 -20.19 -14.75 -13.79
C ASP A 79 -18.85 -14.07 -13.46
N ILE A 80 -18.23 -14.47 -12.36
CA ILE A 80 -16.86 -14.11 -11.99
C ILE A 80 -16.01 -15.38 -12.00
N SER A 81 -14.96 -15.40 -12.83
CA SER A 81 -14.03 -16.52 -12.88
C SER A 81 -12.94 -16.40 -11.80
N ILE A 82 -13.19 -16.97 -10.63
CA ILE A 82 -12.24 -16.99 -9.50
C ILE A 82 -10.87 -17.57 -9.92
N ARG A 83 -10.86 -18.67 -10.69
CA ARG A 83 -9.62 -19.27 -11.20
C ARG A 83 -8.82 -18.29 -12.06
N LYS A 84 -9.47 -17.65 -13.04
CA LYS A 84 -8.78 -16.67 -13.92
C LYS A 84 -8.30 -15.46 -13.12
N PHE A 85 -9.06 -15.04 -12.10
CA PHE A 85 -8.65 -13.98 -11.20
C PHE A 85 -7.34 -14.33 -10.48
N TYR A 86 -7.26 -15.47 -9.79
CA TYR A 86 -6.05 -15.85 -9.04
C TYR A 86 -4.84 -16.09 -9.95
N VAL A 87 -5.02 -16.75 -11.10
CA VAL A 87 -3.90 -16.98 -12.05
C VAL A 87 -3.26 -15.65 -12.48
N ARG A 88 -4.07 -14.62 -12.80
CA ARG A 88 -3.55 -13.30 -13.17
C ARG A 88 -2.79 -12.61 -12.02
N ARG A 89 -3.20 -12.85 -10.78
CA ARG A 89 -2.57 -12.23 -9.59
C ARG A 89 -1.27 -12.93 -9.22
N VAL A 90 -1.30 -14.26 -9.15
CA VAL A 90 -0.11 -15.08 -8.92
C VAL A 90 0.99 -14.73 -9.92
N LEU A 91 0.69 -14.75 -11.23
CA LEU A 91 1.69 -14.42 -12.26
C LEU A 91 2.21 -12.99 -12.20
N ARG A 92 1.47 -12.07 -11.59
CA ARG A 92 1.84 -10.65 -11.48
C ARG A 92 2.65 -10.33 -10.23
N ILE A 93 2.32 -10.95 -9.09
CA ILE A 93 2.80 -10.55 -7.76
C ILE A 93 3.84 -11.54 -7.22
N TRP A 94 3.57 -12.85 -7.31
CA TRP A 94 4.38 -13.86 -6.65
C TRP A 94 5.84 -13.93 -7.14
N PRO A 95 6.15 -13.81 -8.45
CA PRO A 95 7.54 -13.91 -8.92
C PRO A 95 8.46 -12.89 -8.26
N LEU A 96 8.06 -11.61 -8.25
CA LEU A 96 8.89 -10.56 -7.66
C LEU A 96 8.88 -10.64 -6.12
N TYR A 97 7.72 -10.93 -5.52
CA TYR A 97 7.61 -11.08 -4.07
C TYR A 97 8.55 -12.17 -3.54
N TYR A 98 8.47 -13.39 -4.07
CA TYR A 98 9.30 -14.49 -3.59
C TYR A 98 10.77 -14.32 -3.96
N LEU A 99 11.09 -13.69 -5.09
CA LEU A 99 12.46 -13.30 -5.42
C LEU A 99 13.07 -12.41 -4.31
N LEU A 100 12.31 -11.42 -3.84
CA LEU A 100 12.77 -10.52 -2.78
C LEU A 100 12.82 -11.20 -1.42
N VAL A 101 11.83 -12.04 -1.08
CA VAL A 101 11.87 -12.85 0.16
C VAL A 101 13.14 -13.70 0.20
N ILE A 102 13.44 -14.43 -0.89
CA ILE A 102 14.64 -15.25 -0.98
C ILE A 102 15.90 -14.37 -0.90
N SER A 103 15.92 -13.26 -1.63
CA SER A 103 17.08 -12.35 -1.64
C SER A 103 17.37 -11.78 -0.26
N CYS A 104 16.36 -11.22 0.44
CA CYS A 104 16.53 -10.55 1.72
C CYS A 104 16.76 -11.52 2.90
N LEU A 105 16.25 -12.75 2.84
CA LEU A 105 16.47 -13.74 3.89
C LEU A 105 17.79 -14.51 3.74
N TYR A 106 18.24 -14.77 2.51
CA TYR A 106 19.36 -15.69 2.27
C TYR A 106 20.58 -15.03 1.62
N LEU A 107 20.39 -14.09 0.68
CA LEU A 107 21.47 -13.54 -0.15
C LEU A 107 22.04 -12.23 0.40
N LEU A 108 21.20 -11.22 0.61
CA LEU A 108 21.63 -9.89 1.06
C LEU A 108 22.34 -9.92 2.41
N PRO A 109 21.92 -10.73 3.41
CA PRO A 109 22.65 -10.81 4.69
C PRO A 109 24.11 -11.29 4.56
N GLN A 110 24.52 -11.86 3.41
CA GLN A 110 25.90 -12.23 3.12
C GLN A 110 26.75 -11.04 2.61
N LEU A 111 26.11 -9.92 2.27
CA LEU A 111 26.75 -8.71 1.76
C LEU A 111 26.86 -7.69 2.89
N ASP A 112 27.93 -7.78 3.69
CA ASP A 112 28.11 -6.94 4.88
C ASP A 112 28.03 -5.44 4.59
N PHE A 113 28.44 -5.02 3.39
CA PHE A 113 28.40 -3.62 2.97
C PHE A 113 26.98 -3.06 2.76
N LEU A 114 25.94 -3.92 2.76
CA LEU A 114 24.54 -3.52 2.70
C LEU A 114 23.89 -3.46 4.08
N TYR A 115 24.59 -3.77 5.17
CA TYR A 115 23.96 -3.75 6.50
C TYR A 115 24.65 -2.72 7.41
N PRO A 116 23.89 -1.80 8.01
CA PRO A 116 24.42 -0.99 9.11
C PRO A 116 24.68 -1.89 10.33
N LEU A 117 25.51 -1.41 11.25
CA LEU A 117 25.93 -2.15 12.43
C LEU A 117 24.72 -2.63 13.25
N GLY A 118 24.66 -3.93 13.54
CA GLY A 118 23.63 -4.56 14.39
C GLY A 118 22.39 -5.07 13.66
N LEU A 119 21.95 -4.44 12.56
CA LEU A 119 20.69 -4.82 11.89
C LEU A 119 20.76 -6.14 11.12
N LYS A 120 21.97 -6.60 10.76
CA LYS A 120 22.17 -7.91 10.10
C LYS A 120 21.68 -9.08 10.97
N ASN A 121 21.94 -9.02 12.27
CA ASN A 121 21.63 -10.11 13.18
C ASN A 121 20.12 -10.31 13.35
N GLU A 122 19.34 -9.23 13.23
CA GLU A 122 17.88 -9.31 13.29
C GLU A 122 17.32 -10.29 12.26
N VAL A 123 17.92 -10.41 11.06
CA VAL A 123 17.44 -11.34 10.02
C VAL A 123 17.46 -12.80 10.49
N TYR A 124 18.47 -13.20 11.27
CA TYR A 124 18.66 -14.57 11.74
C TYR A 124 17.85 -14.90 13.00
N GLU A 125 17.37 -13.88 13.73
CA GLU A 125 16.48 -14.08 14.87
C GLU A 125 15.10 -14.56 14.41
N ALA A 126 14.58 -15.60 15.06
CA ALA A 126 13.33 -16.27 14.69
C ALA A 126 13.26 -16.67 13.20
N PHE A 127 14.40 -17.02 12.59
CA PHE A 127 14.54 -17.24 11.15
C PHE A 127 13.46 -18.15 10.55
N TRP A 128 13.20 -19.31 11.16
CA TRP A 128 12.18 -20.24 10.64
C TRP A 128 10.76 -19.69 10.74
N ALA A 129 10.42 -18.96 11.81
CA ALA A 129 9.13 -18.30 11.94
C ALA A 129 8.95 -17.24 10.85
N LYS A 130 9.99 -16.43 10.57
CA LYS A 130 9.98 -15.46 9.47
C LYS A 130 9.78 -16.15 8.13
N ASN A 131 10.49 -17.24 7.84
CA ASN A 131 10.32 -18.00 6.61
C ASN A 131 8.86 -18.44 6.39
N VAL A 132 8.23 -18.99 7.43
CA VAL A 132 6.81 -19.38 7.36
C VAL A 132 5.90 -18.18 7.14
N LEU A 133 6.09 -17.09 7.89
CA LEU A 133 5.25 -15.90 7.77
C LEU A 133 5.38 -15.23 6.38
N TYR A 134 6.60 -15.05 5.86
CA TYR A 134 6.79 -14.52 4.51
C TYR A 134 6.27 -15.49 3.43
N PHE A 135 6.44 -16.80 3.60
CA PHE A 135 5.91 -17.77 2.65
C PHE A 135 4.37 -17.69 2.54
N LEU A 136 3.70 -17.47 3.67
CA LEU A 136 2.24 -17.34 3.79
C LEU A 136 1.69 -15.93 3.55
N PHE A 137 2.49 -14.99 3.03
CA PHE A 137 2.07 -13.59 2.84
C PHE A 137 1.62 -12.88 4.13
N LEU A 138 2.21 -13.24 5.28
CA LEU A 138 2.02 -12.60 6.59
C LEU A 138 3.19 -11.67 7.06
N PRO A 139 3.87 -10.89 6.19
CA PRO A 139 4.93 -9.97 6.61
C PRO A 139 4.47 -8.93 7.64
N GLN A 140 3.19 -8.56 7.64
CA GLN A 140 2.64 -7.66 8.65
C GLN A 140 2.78 -8.21 10.08
N VAL A 141 2.73 -9.54 10.26
CA VAL A 141 2.93 -10.17 11.59
C VAL A 141 4.39 -10.06 12.02
N VAL A 142 5.33 -10.15 11.07
CA VAL A 142 6.76 -9.94 11.36
C VAL A 142 6.96 -8.54 11.92
N LEU A 143 6.32 -7.51 11.35
CA LEU A 143 6.52 -6.11 11.76
C LEU A 143 6.15 -5.81 13.22
N PHE A 144 5.18 -6.52 13.80
CA PHE A 144 4.71 -6.24 15.16
C PHE A 144 5.04 -7.34 16.18
N SER A 145 5.46 -8.53 15.73
CA SER A 145 5.76 -9.66 16.62
C SER A 145 7.21 -10.15 16.59
N LEU A 146 8.01 -9.80 15.57
CA LEU A 146 9.36 -10.33 15.40
C LEU A 146 10.36 -9.22 15.06
N PRO A 147 11.69 -9.48 15.21
CA PRO A 147 12.72 -8.56 14.72
C PRO A 147 12.58 -8.35 13.21
N ARG A 148 13.04 -7.21 12.69
CA ARG A 148 12.78 -6.85 11.29
C ARG A 148 13.58 -7.72 10.32
N VAL A 149 13.22 -7.65 9.05
CA VAL A 149 14.07 -8.07 7.93
C VAL A 149 14.27 -6.83 7.08
N LEU A 150 15.43 -6.18 7.24
CA LEU A 150 15.79 -5.00 6.48
C LEU A 150 15.60 -5.27 4.98
N TYR A 151 15.13 -4.28 4.22
CA TYR A 151 14.82 -4.38 2.79
C TYR A 151 13.55 -5.12 2.40
N LEU A 152 12.86 -5.75 3.37
CA LEU A 152 11.65 -6.53 3.12
C LEU A 152 10.43 -5.99 3.87
N GLU A 153 10.58 -4.88 4.61
CA GLU A 153 9.48 -4.27 5.36
C GLU A 153 8.28 -3.93 4.43
N PRO A 154 8.44 -3.25 3.27
CA PRO A 154 7.32 -2.81 2.43
C PRO A 154 6.43 -3.95 1.92
N SER A 155 6.94 -5.19 1.95
CA SER A 155 6.19 -6.38 1.56
C SER A 155 4.95 -6.63 2.44
N TRP A 156 4.88 -6.04 3.64
CA TRP A 156 3.72 -6.09 4.54
C TRP A 156 2.42 -5.69 3.82
N SER A 157 2.46 -4.61 3.03
CA SER A 157 1.27 -4.09 2.36
C SER A 157 0.80 -5.03 1.25
N ILE A 158 1.74 -5.68 0.55
CA ILE A 158 1.46 -6.68 -0.49
C ILE A 158 0.87 -7.95 0.14
N GLY A 159 1.39 -8.38 1.29
CA GLY A 159 0.84 -9.52 2.02
C GLY A 159 -0.62 -9.28 2.41
N VAL A 160 -0.93 -8.07 2.89
CA VAL A 160 -2.28 -7.63 3.19
C VAL A 160 -3.17 -7.62 1.94
N GLU A 161 -2.70 -7.08 0.81
CA GLU A 161 -3.43 -7.11 -0.45
C GLU A 161 -3.74 -8.53 -0.92
N GLU A 162 -2.78 -9.46 -0.88
CA GLU A 162 -2.99 -10.85 -1.29
C GLU A 162 -4.05 -11.55 -0.43
N HIS A 163 -4.07 -11.31 0.89
CA HIS A 163 -5.12 -11.82 1.78
C HIS A 163 -6.50 -11.27 1.42
N PHE A 164 -6.60 -9.97 1.11
CA PHE A 164 -7.84 -9.39 0.63
C PHE A 164 -8.24 -10.00 -0.72
N TYR A 165 -7.31 -10.17 -1.65
CA TYR A 165 -7.55 -10.77 -2.96
C TYR A 165 -7.98 -12.22 -2.87
N LEU A 166 -7.54 -12.98 -1.86
CA LEU A 166 -7.99 -14.34 -1.61
C LEU A 166 -9.49 -14.36 -1.30
N MET A 167 -9.98 -13.45 -0.47
CA MET A 167 -11.39 -13.46 -0.04
C MET A 167 -12.32 -12.73 -1.03
N TRP A 168 -11.87 -11.60 -1.56
CA TRP A 168 -12.73 -10.64 -2.26
C TRP A 168 -13.50 -11.17 -3.48
N PRO A 169 -12.91 -11.86 -4.48
CA PRO A 169 -13.65 -12.36 -5.63
C PRO A 169 -14.70 -13.39 -5.23
N VAL A 170 -14.47 -14.18 -4.18
CA VAL A 170 -15.42 -15.14 -3.62
C VAL A 170 -16.59 -14.39 -3.00
N LEU A 171 -16.30 -13.42 -2.12
CA LEU A 171 -17.33 -12.61 -1.48
C LEU A 171 -18.17 -11.86 -2.51
N VAL A 172 -17.55 -11.17 -3.46
CA VAL A 172 -18.27 -10.47 -4.52
C VAL A 172 -19.11 -11.45 -5.33
N LYS A 173 -18.57 -12.61 -5.75
CA LYS A 173 -19.29 -13.62 -6.54
C LYS A 173 -20.57 -14.11 -5.89
N TYR A 174 -20.52 -14.49 -4.61
CA TYR A 174 -21.63 -15.17 -3.94
C TYR A 174 -22.61 -14.23 -3.24
N PHE A 175 -22.17 -13.05 -2.79
CA PHE A 175 -23.05 -12.08 -2.14
C PHE A 175 -23.66 -11.13 -3.17
N ARG A 176 -24.98 -11.20 -3.36
CA ARG A 176 -25.71 -10.37 -4.34
C ARG A 176 -25.91 -8.94 -3.86
N ASP A 177 -26.20 -8.76 -2.57
CA ASP A 177 -26.36 -7.45 -1.95
C ASP A 177 -24.98 -6.92 -1.51
N PHE A 178 -24.32 -6.22 -2.43
CA PHE A 178 -22.97 -5.73 -2.22
C PHE A 178 -22.90 -4.72 -1.07
N ILE A 179 -23.90 -3.84 -0.95
CA ILE A 179 -23.94 -2.85 0.13
C ILE A 179 -24.04 -3.53 1.50
N ARG A 180 -24.91 -4.54 1.64
CA ARG A 180 -25.00 -5.33 2.87
C ARG A 180 -23.70 -6.05 3.21
N LEU A 181 -23.04 -6.65 2.21
CA LEU A 181 -21.73 -7.29 2.39
C LEU A 181 -20.73 -6.28 3.00
N MET A 182 -20.67 -5.06 2.47
CA MET A 182 -19.76 -4.03 2.95
C MET A 182 -20.07 -3.60 4.38
N PHE A 183 -21.34 -3.37 4.71
CA PHE A 183 -21.74 -3.04 6.08
C PHE A 183 -21.35 -4.14 7.06
N VAL A 184 -21.60 -5.41 6.71
CA VAL A 184 -21.23 -6.56 7.56
C VAL A 184 -19.71 -6.63 7.75
N LEU A 185 -18.92 -6.47 6.69
CA LEU A 185 -17.46 -6.48 6.79
C LEU A 185 -16.94 -5.34 7.69
N LEU A 186 -17.48 -4.13 7.54
CA LEU A 186 -17.11 -3.00 8.41
C LEU A 186 -17.46 -3.30 9.87
N ILE A 187 -18.66 -3.81 10.15
CA ILE A 187 -19.07 -4.18 11.51
C ILE A 187 -18.11 -5.23 12.11
N ILE A 188 -17.75 -6.26 11.35
CA ILE A 188 -16.81 -7.30 11.81
C ILE A 188 -15.43 -6.69 12.10
N ILE A 189 -14.90 -5.89 11.18
CA ILE A 189 -13.58 -5.25 11.32
C ILE A 189 -13.55 -4.33 12.55
N TYR A 190 -14.53 -3.44 12.70
CA TYR A 190 -14.60 -2.52 13.83
C TYR A 190 -14.90 -3.24 15.15
N GLY A 191 -15.72 -4.30 15.12
CA GLY A 191 -15.97 -5.15 16.27
C GLY A 191 -14.71 -5.83 16.78
N LEU A 192 -13.88 -6.39 15.88
CA LEU A 192 -12.61 -7.02 16.25
C LEU A 192 -11.58 -5.99 16.74
N ARG A 193 -11.50 -4.80 16.12
CA ARG A 193 -10.65 -3.70 16.59
C ARG A 193 -11.05 -3.20 17.97
N ALA A 194 -12.36 -3.06 18.22
CA ALA A 194 -12.88 -2.70 19.52
C ALA A 194 -12.54 -3.79 20.54
N PHE A 195 -12.78 -5.07 20.21
CA PHE A 195 -12.44 -6.20 21.07
C PHE A 195 -10.96 -6.19 21.48
N GLY A 196 -10.03 -6.08 20.52
CA GLY A 196 -8.60 -6.01 20.83
C GLY A 196 -8.26 -4.83 21.74
N THR A 197 -8.81 -3.65 21.45
CA THR A 197 -8.49 -2.44 22.24
C THR A 197 -9.08 -2.45 23.64
N PHE A 198 -10.32 -2.94 23.81
CA PHE A 198 -10.92 -3.09 25.14
C PHE A 198 -10.27 -4.25 25.91
N GLY A 199 -9.91 -5.33 25.23
CA GLY A 199 -9.23 -6.48 25.85
C GLY A 199 -7.89 -6.10 26.48
N ILE A 200 -7.06 -5.31 25.79
CA ILE A 200 -5.78 -4.81 26.34
C ILE A 200 -5.98 -3.97 27.61
N ARG A 201 -7.11 -3.24 27.72
CA ARG A 201 -7.42 -2.44 28.91
C ARG A 201 -8.03 -3.25 30.05
N TRP A 202 -8.68 -4.36 29.72
CA TRP A 202 -9.43 -5.16 30.68
C TRP A 202 -8.57 -6.26 31.31
N PHE A 203 -7.67 -6.87 30.53
CA PHE A 203 -6.79 -7.93 30.98
C PHE A 203 -5.43 -7.35 31.38
N ASP A 204 -5.02 -7.57 32.63
CA ASP A 204 -3.70 -7.18 33.13
C ASP A 204 -2.68 -8.32 32.89
N GLY A 205 -2.37 -8.56 31.62
CA GLY A 205 -1.47 -9.63 31.16
C GLY A 205 -2.13 -11.00 30.93
N GLY A 206 -1.30 -12.01 30.64
CA GLY A 206 -1.72 -13.38 30.34
C GLY A 206 -2.25 -13.61 28.92
N PRO A 207 -2.72 -14.83 28.60
CA PRO A 207 -3.05 -15.21 27.21
C PRO A 207 -4.10 -14.32 26.55
N MET A 208 -5.08 -13.81 27.30
CA MET A 208 -6.13 -12.95 26.77
C MET A 208 -5.63 -11.54 26.44
N TYR A 209 -4.66 -11.03 27.20
CA TYR A 209 -3.96 -9.79 26.87
C TYR A 209 -3.20 -9.94 25.56
N GLU A 210 -2.41 -11.02 25.40
CA GLU A 210 -1.64 -11.29 24.18
C GLU A 210 -2.53 -11.46 22.95
N ILE A 211 -3.65 -12.18 23.08
CA ILE A 211 -4.64 -12.32 22.00
C ILE A 211 -5.22 -10.95 21.62
N SER A 212 -5.51 -10.12 22.62
CA SER A 212 -6.10 -8.80 22.41
C SER A 212 -5.10 -7.84 21.75
N LEU A 213 -3.83 -7.89 22.16
CA LEU A 213 -2.71 -7.17 21.54
C LEU A 213 -2.51 -7.59 20.09
N PHE A 214 -2.46 -8.90 19.83
CA PHE A 214 -2.35 -9.45 18.49
C PHE A 214 -3.51 -8.98 17.59
N ILE A 215 -4.76 -9.07 18.06
CA ILE A 215 -5.93 -8.62 17.28
C ILE A 215 -5.83 -7.12 16.98
N GLN A 216 -5.47 -6.30 17.97
CA GLN A 216 -5.33 -4.85 17.77
C GLN A 216 -4.26 -4.54 16.71
N GLN A 217 -3.07 -5.12 16.81
CA GLN A 217 -1.97 -4.88 15.88
C GLN A 217 -2.29 -5.45 14.49
N PHE A 218 -2.86 -6.65 14.41
CA PHE A 218 -3.25 -7.26 13.15
C PHE A 218 -4.24 -6.38 12.37
N PHE A 219 -5.27 -5.84 13.03
CA PHE A 219 -6.23 -4.95 12.37
C PHE A 219 -5.73 -3.51 12.16
N TYR A 220 -4.70 -3.09 12.91
CA TYR A 220 -3.98 -1.84 12.63
C TYR A 220 -3.21 -1.90 11.31
N PHE A 221 -2.52 -3.02 11.04
CA PHE A 221 -1.75 -3.21 9.80
C PHE A 221 -2.61 -3.66 8.61
N THR A 222 -3.56 -4.58 8.78
CA THR A 222 -4.32 -5.12 7.63
C THR A 222 -5.22 -4.10 6.93
N ARG A 223 -5.77 -3.12 7.65
CA ARG A 223 -6.51 -1.98 7.07
C ARG A 223 -7.53 -2.35 5.96
N PHE A 224 -8.16 -3.52 6.03
CA PHE A 224 -9.10 -4.00 5.01
C PHE A 224 -10.28 -3.05 4.78
N GLN A 225 -10.65 -2.28 5.78
CA GLN A 225 -11.66 -1.23 5.68
C GLN A 225 -11.33 -0.18 4.60
N LEU A 226 -10.06 0.08 4.29
CA LEU A 226 -9.67 0.99 3.20
C LEU A 226 -9.97 0.39 1.83
N MET A 227 -9.72 -0.91 1.65
CA MET A 227 -10.08 -1.61 0.43
C MET A 227 -11.60 -1.72 0.28
N VAL A 228 -12.32 -1.86 1.39
CA VAL A 228 -13.78 -1.75 1.42
C VAL A 228 -14.22 -0.33 0.99
N ILE A 229 -13.63 0.76 1.51
CA ILE A 229 -13.91 2.13 1.03
C ILE A 229 -13.67 2.25 -0.48
N GLY A 230 -12.58 1.69 -1.00
CA GLY A 230 -12.32 1.59 -2.44
C GLY A 230 -13.45 0.87 -3.19
N GLY A 231 -13.90 -0.27 -2.67
CA GLY A 231 -15.04 -1.03 -3.19
C GLY A 231 -16.35 -0.24 -3.21
N ILE A 232 -16.60 0.65 -2.23
CA ILE A 232 -17.77 1.56 -2.21
C ILE A 232 -17.65 2.48 -3.43
N GLY A 233 -16.48 3.08 -3.64
CA GLY A 233 -16.26 3.95 -4.79
C GLY A 233 -16.47 3.24 -6.12
N ALA A 234 -16.02 1.99 -6.23
CA ALA A 234 -16.27 1.17 -7.42
C ALA A 234 -17.76 0.92 -7.63
N TYR A 235 -18.51 0.63 -6.57
CA TYR A 235 -19.96 0.45 -6.63
C TYR A 235 -20.71 1.73 -7.01
N ILE A 236 -20.33 2.87 -6.43
CA ILE A 236 -20.88 4.19 -6.76
C ILE A 236 -20.70 4.49 -8.25
N LEU A 237 -19.48 4.29 -8.76
CA LEU A 237 -19.14 4.55 -10.16
C LEU A 237 -19.84 3.55 -11.10
N PHE A 238 -19.80 2.26 -10.78
CA PHE A 238 -20.34 1.21 -11.64
C PHE A 238 -21.85 1.30 -11.79
N ASN A 239 -22.58 1.60 -10.71
CA ASN A 239 -24.04 1.76 -10.75
C ASN A 239 -24.49 3.18 -11.09
N ASN A 240 -23.55 4.08 -11.42
CA ASN A 240 -23.80 5.48 -11.77
C ASN A 240 -24.73 6.20 -10.76
N ILE A 241 -24.41 6.13 -9.47
CA ILE A 241 -25.21 6.75 -8.40
C ILE A 241 -25.10 8.27 -8.49
N SER A 242 -25.96 8.86 -9.31
CA SER A 242 -25.86 10.24 -9.81
C SER A 242 -25.76 11.28 -8.69
N GLY A 243 -26.59 11.19 -7.64
CA GLY A 243 -26.55 12.15 -6.53
C GLY A 243 -25.18 12.22 -5.84
N LEU A 244 -24.55 11.06 -5.60
CA LEU A 244 -23.21 11.01 -5.00
C LEU A 244 -22.13 11.45 -5.99
N LEU A 245 -22.22 11.04 -7.26
CA LEU A 245 -21.25 11.43 -8.28
C LEU A 245 -21.28 12.94 -8.54
N ILE A 246 -22.45 13.57 -8.59
CA ILE A 246 -22.59 15.04 -8.72
C ILE A 246 -21.88 15.74 -7.56
N PHE A 247 -22.08 15.27 -6.33
CA PHE A 247 -21.39 15.81 -5.17
C PHE A 247 -19.87 15.61 -5.24
N ILE A 248 -19.39 14.39 -5.54
CA ILE A 248 -17.97 14.04 -5.61
C ILE A 248 -17.25 14.81 -6.74
N TYR A 249 -17.91 14.99 -7.89
CA TYR A 249 -17.34 15.65 -9.07
C TYR A 249 -17.39 17.18 -9.00
N SER A 250 -18.16 17.74 -8.07
CA SER A 250 -18.20 19.18 -7.83
C SER A 250 -16.79 19.75 -7.57
N LYS A 251 -16.48 20.88 -8.21
CA LYS A 251 -15.20 21.58 -8.03
C LYS A 251 -14.94 21.95 -6.57
N TYR A 252 -16.01 22.24 -5.80
CA TYR A 252 -15.90 22.55 -4.38
C TYR A 252 -15.44 21.33 -3.58
N THR A 253 -16.01 20.16 -3.85
CA THR A 253 -15.62 18.90 -3.18
C THR A 253 -14.19 18.51 -3.53
N GLN A 254 -13.79 18.68 -4.79
CA GLN A 254 -12.40 18.44 -5.21
C GLN A 254 -11.41 19.34 -4.49
N TRP A 255 -11.62 20.67 -4.51
CA TRP A 255 -10.75 21.62 -3.80
C TRP A 255 -10.72 21.36 -2.30
N PHE A 256 -11.87 21.09 -1.70
CA PHE A 256 -11.96 20.74 -0.29
C PHE A 256 -11.13 19.50 0.03
N ALA A 257 -11.25 18.44 -0.78
CA ALA A 257 -10.48 17.21 -0.58
C ALA A 257 -8.97 17.44 -0.71
N TYR A 258 -8.52 18.19 -1.72
CA TYR A 258 -7.09 18.49 -1.90
C TYR A 258 -6.55 19.36 -0.77
N LEU A 259 -7.31 20.36 -0.34
CA LEU A 259 -6.91 21.26 0.75
C LEU A 259 -6.84 20.51 2.08
N VAL A 260 -7.83 19.66 2.39
CA VAL A 260 -7.81 18.84 3.60
C VAL A 260 -6.61 17.90 3.61
N LEU A 261 -6.36 17.17 2.52
CA LEU A 261 -5.19 16.30 2.41
C LEU A 261 -3.88 17.07 2.60
N LEU A 262 -3.76 18.25 1.99
CA LEU A 262 -2.57 19.09 2.11
C LEU A 262 -2.37 19.61 3.54
N ILE A 263 -3.42 20.15 4.17
CA ILE A 263 -3.36 20.64 5.56
C ILE A 263 -3.02 19.50 6.52
N CYS A 264 -3.68 18.37 6.38
CA CYS A 264 -3.47 17.21 7.23
C CYS A 264 -2.03 16.69 7.12
N LEU A 265 -1.43 16.71 5.93
CA LEU A 265 -0.04 16.31 5.70
C LEU A 265 0.97 17.13 6.52
N PHE A 266 0.74 18.43 6.66
CA PHE A 266 1.68 19.35 7.32
C PHE A 266 1.35 19.61 8.80
N SER A 267 0.07 19.51 9.18
CA SER A 267 -0.35 19.63 10.59
C SER A 267 -0.14 18.34 11.38
N GLY A 268 0.08 17.24 10.65
CA GLY A 268 -0.07 15.86 11.09
C GLY A 268 -1.26 15.60 12.00
N PHE A 269 -2.38 16.14 11.54
CA PHE A 269 -3.70 15.85 12.06
C PHE A 269 -3.95 14.35 12.11
N GLU A 270 -4.36 13.86 13.27
CA GLU A 270 -4.73 12.46 13.45
C GLU A 270 -6.04 12.31 14.22
N ILE A 271 -6.97 11.55 13.65
CA ILE A 271 -8.20 11.16 14.34
C ILE A 271 -7.98 9.78 14.94
N LYS A 272 -7.89 9.70 16.27
CA LYS A 272 -7.77 8.41 16.96
C LYS A 272 -8.88 7.46 16.48
N TRP A 273 -8.54 6.18 16.33
CA TRP A 273 -9.42 5.09 15.87
C TRP A 273 -9.76 5.06 14.38
N VAL A 274 -10.01 6.21 13.75
CA VAL A 274 -10.52 6.29 12.36
C VAL A 274 -9.61 7.11 11.43
N ASN A 275 -8.33 7.23 11.78
CA ASN A 275 -7.37 8.07 11.07
C ASN A 275 -7.26 7.68 9.58
N HIS A 276 -6.95 6.42 9.31
CA HIS A 276 -6.72 5.96 7.94
C HIS A 276 -8.01 6.04 7.10
N GLU A 277 -9.17 5.84 7.71
CA GLU A 277 -10.47 5.88 7.06
C GLU A 277 -10.86 7.31 6.69
N PHE A 278 -10.55 8.28 7.55
CA PHE A 278 -10.66 9.70 7.24
C PHE A 278 -9.88 10.02 5.97
N TYR A 279 -8.59 9.70 5.91
CA TYR A 279 -7.77 9.88 4.70
C TYR A 279 -8.28 9.06 3.52
N GLY A 280 -8.75 7.84 3.77
CA GLY A 280 -9.25 6.93 2.74
C GLY A 280 -10.47 7.48 1.99
N ILE A 281 -11.36 8.20 2.68
CA ILE A 281 -12.51 8.87 2.06
C ILE A 281 -12.02 9.97 1.10
N PHE A 282 -11.06 10.80 1.52
CA PHE A 282 -10.51 11.84 0.65
C PHE A 282 -9.74 11.25 -0.53
N PHE A 283 -8.95 10.20 -0.31
CA PHE A 283 -8.30 9.48 -1.41
C PHE A 283 -9.30 8.88 -2.38
N LEU A 284 -10.45 8.37 -1.91
CA LEU A 284 -11.51 7.89 -2.80
C LEU A 284 -12.07 9.01 -3.68
N ILE A 285 -12.28 10.21 -3.13
CA ILE A 285 -12.70 11.40 -3.90
C ILE A 285 -11.66 11.72 -4.98
N VAL A 286 -10.37 11.71 -4.64
CA VAL A 286 -9.28 11.93 -5.60
C VAL A 286 -9.28 10.86 -6.70
N ILE A 287 -9.38 9.58 -6.33
CA ILE A 287 -9.38 8.44 -7.26
C ILE A 287 -10.56 8.54 -8.23
N LEU A 288 -11.78 8.77 -7.75
CA LEU A 288 -12.97 8.86 -8.60
C LEU A 288 -12.89 10.04 -9.56
N ASN A 289 -12.43 11.20 -9.08
CA ASN A 289 -12.28 12.37 -9.95
C ASN A 289 -11.25 12.13 -11.04
N ILE A 290 -10.06 11.65 -10.72
CA ILE A 290 -9.00 11.45 -11.72
C ILE A 290 -9.34 10.30 -12.68
N ALA A 291 -9.94 9.22 -12.18
CA ALA A 291 -10.24 8.05 -13.00
C ALA A 291 -11.43 8.25 -13.96
N SER A 292 -12.40 9.10 -13.60
CA SER A 292 -13.71 9.10 -14.28
C SER A 292 -14.37 10.46 -14.49
N ASN A 293 -13.91 11.54 -13.83
CA ASN A 293 -14.48 12.87 -14.02
C ASN A 293 -13.77 13.62 -15.16
N LYS A 294 -14.49 13.92 -16.24
CA LYS A 294 -13.97 14.71 -17.37
C LYS A 294 -13.61 16.15 -16.97
N ASP A 295 -14.29 16.68 -15.97
CA ASP A 295 -14.11 18.02 -15.41
C ASP A 295 -13.23 18.01 -14.15
N SER A 296 -12.41 16.97 -13.97
CA SER A 296 -11.43 16.94 -12.90
C SER A 296 -10.49 18.14 -13.00
N ILE A 297 -10.25 18.80 -11.86
CA ILE A 297 -9.34 19.94 -11.74
C ILE A 297 -7.90 19.50 -12.03
N LEU A 298 -7.53 18.29 -11.60
CA LEU A 298 -6.20 17.73 -11.79
C LEU A 298 -6.24 16.69 -12.93
N LYS A 299 -5.62 17.04 -14.06
CA LYS A 299 -5.44 16.11 -15.20
C LYS A 299 -4.02 15.56 -15.18
N LEU A 300 -3.85 14.36 -14.62
CA LEU A 300 -2.54 13.71 -14.47
C LEU A 300 -2.19 12.82 -15.68
N GLU A 301 -2.26 13.36 -16.89
CA GLU A 301 -1.96 12.62 -18.14
C GLU A 301 -0.52 12.88 -18.64
N ILE A 302 0.42 12.98 -17.70
CA ILE A 302 1.84 13.20 -18.01
C ILE A 302 2.45 11.87 -18.45
N ARG A 303 2.96 11.79 -19.69
CA ARG A 303 3.52 10.56 -20.28
C ARG A 303 4.59 9.88 -19.40
N VAL A 304 5.47 10.68 -18.80
CA VAL A 304 6.52 10.19 -17.90
C VAL A 304 5.92 9.55 -16.65
N PHE A 305 4.93 10.20 -16.02
CA PHE A 305 4.30 9.69 -14.81
C PHE A 305 3.45 8.46 -15.10
N ASP A 306 2.82 8.40 -16.26
CA ASP A 306 2.09 7.21 -16.71
C ASP A 306 3.05 6.02 -16.93
N TYR A 307 4.23 6.25 -17.50
CA TYR A 307 5.28 5.24 -17.62
C TYR A 307 5.77 4.74 -16.25
N LEU A 308 6.21 5.66 -15.40
CA LEU A 308 6.71 5.34 -14.05
C LEU A 308 5.61 4.68 -13.20
N GLY A 309 4.35 5.05 -13.43
CA GLY A 309 3.18 4.47 -12.81
C GLY A 309 2.90 3.02 -13.22
N ARG A 310 3.27 2.62 -14.45
CA ARG A 310 3.17 1.21 -14.88
C ARG A 310 4.18 0.32 -14.17
N ILE A 311 5.39 0.84 -13.93
CA ILE A 311 6.47 0.12 -13.26
C ILE A 311 6.50 0.34 -11.74
N SER A 312 5.51 1.07 -11.19
CA SER A 312 5.48 1.49 -9.78
C SER A 312 5.49 0.32 -8.81
N TYR A 313 4.96 -0.85 -9.21
CA TYR A 313 5.03 -2.07 -8.40
C TYR A 313 6.47 -2.52 -8.17
N GLY A 314 7.30 -2.49 -9.22
CA GLY A 314 8.73 -2.79 -9.10
C GLY A 314 9.42 -1.78 -8.20
N ILE A 315 9.25 -0.48 -8.50
CA ILE A 315 9.80 0.62 -7.71
C ILE A 315 9.48 0.42 -6.22
N TYR A 316 8.20 0.19 -5.89
CA TYR A 316 7.76 -0.03 -4.53
C TYR A 316 8.39 -1.26 -3.87
N MET A 317 8.62 -2.34 -4.60
CA MET A 317 9.12 -3.59 -4.00
C MET A 317 10.62 -3.58 -3.69
N TYR A 318 11.46 -2.96 -4.53
CA TYR A 318 12.92 -2.99 -4.35
C TYR A 318 13.56 -1.63 -4.01
N HIS A 319 12.76 -0.59 -3.73
CA HIS A 319 13.30 0.73 -3.38
C HIS A 319 14.23 0.72 -2.17
N GLU A 320 13.92 -0.01 -1.11
CA GLU A 320 14.80 -0.08 0.06
C GLU A 320 16.18 -0.64 -0.30
N ILE A 321 16.23 -1.71 -1.11
CA ILE A 321 17.49 -2.28 -1.59
C ILE A 321 18.25 -1.24 -2.42
N ALA A 322 17.56 -0.53 -3.30
CA ALA A 322 18.15 0.52 -4.12
C ALA A 322 18.71 1.67 -3.26
N ILE A 323 18.04 2.04 -2.17
CA ILE A 323 18.54 3.03 -1.19
C ILE A 323 19.82 2.51 -0.55
N GLY A 324 19.82 1.26 -0.05
CA GLY A 324 21.01 0.65 0.57
C GLY A 324 22.22 0.62 -0.35
N ILE A 325 22.04 0.19 -1.60
CA ILE A 325 23.08 0.22 -2.63
C ILE A 325 23.56 1.65 -2.88
N SER A 326 22.64 2.62 -2.97
CA SER A 326 22.98 4.02 -3.25
C SER A 326 23.79 4.65 -2.12
N ILE A 327 23.44 4.40 -0.86
CA ILE A 327 24.21 4.82 0.31
C ILE A 327 25.64 4.25 0.23
N TYR A 328 25.76 2.95 -0.06
CA TYR A 328 27.06 2.32 -0.22
C TYR A 328 27.89 2.95 -1.34
N LEU A 329 27.32 3.13 -2.53
CA LEU A 329 28.03 3.72 -3.67
C LEU A 329 28.48 5.16 -3.39
N LEU A 330 27.63 6.00 -2.79
CA LEU A 330 27.99 7.37 -2.44
C LEU A 330 29.13 7.42 -1.41
N SER A 331 29.13 6.51 -0.43
CA SER A 331 30.23 6.42 0.55
C SER A 331 31.59 6.07 -0.08
N ARG A 332 31.60 5.37 -1.22
CA ARG A 332 32.83 5.04 -1.96
C ARG A 332 33.39 6.20 -2.77
N VAL A 333 32.54 7.12 -3.24
CA VAL A 333 32.93 8.24 -4.10
C VAL A 333 33.25 9.51 -3.27
N GLY A 334 33.05 9.48 -1.95
CA GLY A 334 33.33 10.61 -1.06
C GLY A 334 32.39 11.79 -1.27
N LEU A 335 31.24 11.57 -1.92
CA LEU A 335 30.17 12.57 -2.04
C LEU A 335 29.32 12.57 -0.78
N SER A 336 28.83 13.74 -0.38
CA SER A 336 27.91 13.86 0.75
C SER A 336 26.62 13.08 0.47
N TYR A 337 26.33 12.10 1.33
CA TYR A 337 25.10 11.30 1.34
C TYR A 337 24.07 11.82 2.34
N ASP A 338 24.42 12.86 3.11
CA ASP A 338 23.46 13.63 3.94
C ASP A 338 22.49 14.45 3.06
N ASP A 339 22.90 14.76 1.82
CA ASP A 339 22.12 15.59 0.92
C ASP A 339 21.09 14.75 0.13
N PHE A 340 19.80 15.04 0.34
CA PHE A 340 18.68 14.40 -0.36
C PHE A 340 18.87 14.46 -1.89
N PHE A 341 19.54 15.51 -2.38
CA PHE A 341 19.84 15.75 -3.78
C PHE A 341 20.87 14.80 -4.41
N HIS A 342 21.60 13.99 -3.63
CA HIS A 342 22.51 12.97 -4.15
C HIS A 342 21.94 11.57 -4.02
N LEU A 343 21.35 11.24 -2.86
CA LEU A 343 20.80 9.92 -2.60
C LEU A 343 19.55 9.63 -3.44
N PHE A 344 18.68 10.62 -3.62
CA PHE A 344 17.45 10.46 -4.36
C PHE A 344 17.68 10.19 -5.87
N PRO A 345 18.54 10.94 -6.58
CA PRO A 345 18.87 10.63 -7.98
C PRO A 345 19.62 9.31 -8.15
N CYS A 346 20.58 8.99 -7.27
CA CYS A 346 21.26 7.69 -7.33
C CYS A 346 20.29 6.52 -7.15
N THR A 347 19.38 6.62 -6.19
CA THR A 347 18.34 5.62 -5.97
C THR A 347 17.42 5.52 -7.19
N SER A 348 17.00 6.66 -7.73
CA SER A 348 16.16 6.72 -8.93
C SER A 348 16.86 6.10 -10.16
N LEU A 349 18.17 6.30 -10.32
CA LEU A 349 18.95 5.69 -11.39
C LEU A 349 19.07 4.18 -11.22
N VAL A 350 19.34 3.69 -10.01
CA VAL A 350 19.36 2.25 -9.70
C VAL A 350 18.00 1.63 -10.01
N LEU A 351 16.91 2.30 -9.60
CA LEU A 351 15.54 1.86 -9.84
C LEU A 351 15.18 1.82 -11.34
N LEU A 352 15.67 2.76 -12.13
CA LEU A 352 15.28 2.96 -13.53
C LEU A 352 16.24 2.32 -14.55
N SER A 353 17.40 1.83 -14.11
CA SER A 353 18.48 1.28 -14.96
C SER A 353 18.10 0.05 -15.82
N ARG A 354 16.91 -0.56 -15.61
CA ARG A 354 16.36 -1.65 -16.44
C ARG A 354 15.09 -1.29 -17.22
N SER A 355 14.74 0.00 -17.23
CA SER A 355 13.48 0.51 -17.78
C SER A 355 13.69 1.40 -19.03
N LEU A 356 14.90 1.37 -19.60
CA LEU A 356 15.24 1.85 -20.94
C LEU A 356 15.86 0.67 -21.68
#